data_AF-A0A4R8EJX1-F1
#
_entry.id   AF-A0A4R8EJX1-F1
#
_cell.length_a   1.000
_cell.length_b   1.000
_cell.length_c   1.000
_cell.angle_alpha   90.00
_cell.angle_beta   90.00
_cell.angle_gamma   90.00
#
_symmetry.space_group_name_H-M   'P 1'
#
loop_
_entity.id
_entity.type
_entity.pdbx_description
1 polymer ?
#
loop_
_entity_poly.entity_id
_entity_poly.type
_entity_poly.pdbx_seq_one_letter_code
_entity_poly.pdbx_strand_id
1 'polypeptide(L)'
;MKKIFLLVILIVFSLVALYYYKPVTINYFFGIARILKQENGYQLDINNKKYDNCVFKSTESFDKKRKHNFLILYLRDLDIKSNFEIIVVNLDEKVVGYTCGSFDCYDKVFGSLFQSDMGSFYTPLEDDAKGPGFDTQLKMENKKIDFYIPSERKERLHILLSKK
;
A
#
# COMPACT_ATOMS: atom_id res chain seq x y z
N MET A 1 -10.81 -24.11 37.09
CA MET A 1 -11.33 -22.72 37.13
C MET A 1 -10.24 -21.66 37.04
N LYS A 2 -9.26 -21.59 37.96
CA LYS A 2 -8.16 -20.60 37.91
C LYS A 2 -7.38 -20.57 36.57
N LYS A 3 -7.05 -21.74 36.01
CA LYS A 3 -6.37 -21.85 34.70
C LYS A 3 -7.20 -21.34 33.52
N ILE A 4 -8.52 -21.53 33.58
CA ILE A 4 -9.46 -21.06 32.54
C ILE A 4 -9.59 -19.54 32.62
N PHE A 5 -9.72 -18.99 33.84
CA PHE A 5 -9.77 -17.55 34.06
C PHE A 5 -8.50 -16.84 33.57
N LEU A 6 -7.33 -17.41 33.85
CA LEU A 6 -6.04 -16.88 33.37
C LEU A 6 -5.93 -16.91 31.85
N LEU A 7 -6.43 -17.98 31.22
CA LEU A 7 -6.46 -18.11 29.76
C LEU A 7 -7.39 -17.06 29.12
N VAL A 8 -8.56 -16.80 29.71
CA VAL A 8 -9.48 -15.75 29.24
C VAL A 8 -8.81 -14.37 29.32
N ILE A 9 -8.14 -14.05 30.44
CA ILE A 9 -7.41 -12.79 30.58
C ILE A 9 -6.34 -12.65 29.49
N LEU A 10 -5.58 -13.71 29.22
CA LEU A 10 -4.52 -13.70 28.23
C LEU A 10 -5.07 -13.48 26.81
N ILE A 11 -6.22 -14.09 26.48
CA ILE A 11 -6.91 -13.86 25.20
C ILE A 11 -7.35 -12.40 25.08
N VAL A 12 -8.02 -11.86 26.10
CA VAL A 12 -8.48 -10.46 26.09
C VAL A 12 -7.30 -9.51 25.94
N PHE A 13 -6.22 -9.72 26.69
CA PHE A 13 -5.00 -8.91 26.58
C PHE A 13 -4.37 -9.01 25.18
N SER A 14 -4.34 -10.21 24.59
CA SER A 14 -3.82 -10.41 23.23
C SER A 14 -4.65 -9.68 22.18
N LEU A 15 -5.99 -9.69 22.32
CA LEU A 15 -6.88 -8.96 21.42
C LEU A 15 -6.73 -7.44 21.57
N VAL A 16 -6.59 -6.94 22.80
CA VAL A 16 -6.32 -5.52 23.06
C VAL A 16 -4.97 -5.12 22.46
N ALA A 17 -3.91 -5.92 22.67
CA ALA A 17 -2.62 -5.68 22.05
C ALA A 17 -2.73 -5.67 20.52
N LEU A 18 -3.41 -6.65 19.92
CA LEU A 18 -3.60 -6.70 18.46
C LEU A 18 -4.32 -5.44 17.94
N TYR A 19 -5.31 -4.93 18.66
CA TYR A 19 -6.02 -3.69 18.31
C TYR A 19 -5.09 -2.48 18.24
N TYR A 20 -4.19 -2.34 19.21
CA TYR A 20 -3.26 -1.21 19.23
C TYR A 20 -2.08 -1.35 18.25
N TYR A 21 -1.57 -2.58 18.05
CA TYR A 21 -0.37 -2.79 17.24
C TYR A 21 -0.64 -3.07 15.77
N LYS A 22 -1.73 -3.78 15.43
CA LYS A 22 -2.04 -4.26 14.08
C LYS A 22 -3.56 -4.19 13.80
N PRO A 23 -4.16 -2.98 13.86
CA PRO A 23 -5.61 -2.79 13.79
C PRO A 23 -6.24 -3.33 12.50
N VAL A 24 -5.55 -3.29 11.37
CA VAL A 24 -6.07 -3.82 10.09
C VAL A 24 -6.35 -5.33 10.15
N THR A 25 -5.72 -6.07 11.05
CA THR A 25 -5.99 -7.50 11.27
C THR A 25 -7.41 -7.70 11.79
N ILE A 26 -7.88 -6.81 12.67
CA ILE A 26 -9.24 -6.84 13.20
C ILE A 26 -10.23 -6.46 12.08
N ASN A 27 -9.92 -5.44 11.29
CA ASN A 27 -10.70 -5.07 10.11
C ASN A 27 -10.88 -6.25 9.15
N TYR A 28 -9.84 -7.09 8.99
CA TYR A 28 -9.92 -8.29 8.16
C TYR A 28 -10.89 -9.33 8.74
N PHE A 29 -10.87 -9.58 10.05
CA PHE A 29 -11.83 -10.48 10.69
C PHE A 29 -13.28 -10.03 10.54
N PHE A 30 -13.53 -8.72 10.52
CA PHE A 30 -14.86 -8.15 10.27
C PHE A 30 -15.22 -8.03 8.77
N GLY A 31 -14.34 -8.45 7.87
CA GLY A 31 -14.58 -8.40 6.42
C GLY A 31 -14.48 -7.00 5.78
N ILE A 32 -13.97 -6.02 6.52
CA ILE A 32 -13.76 -4.63 6.05
C ILE A 32 -12.30 -4.35 5.66
N ALA A 33 -11.46 -5.38 5.64
CA ALA A 33 -10.15 -5.40 5.01
C ALA A 33 -9.94 -6.69 4.23
N ARG A 34 -8.95 -6.68 3.33
CA ARG A 34 -8.54 -7.82 2.51
C ARG A 34 -7.03 -7.95 2.47
N ILE A 35 -6.58 -9.13 2.08
CA ILE A 35 -5.17 -9.38 1.79
C ILE A 35 -4.92 -9.15 0.30
N LEU A 36 -3.91 -8.35 -0.02
CA LEU A 36 -3.43 -8.16 -1.39
C LEU A 36 -2.34 -9.17 -1.71
N LYS A 37 -2.40 -9.70 -2.94
CA LYS A 37 -1.36 -10.59 -3.44
C LYS A 37 -0.13 -9.78 -3.83
N GLN A 38 1.04 -10.26 -3.39
CA GLN A 38 2.30 -9.75 -3.88
C GLN A 38 2.40 -10.00 -5.39
N GLU A 39 2.89 -9.00 -6.12
CA GLU A 39 3.10 -9.06 -7.56
C GLU A 39 4.58 -9.25 -7.86
N ASN A 40 4.95 -10.47 -8.22
CA ASN A 40 6.34 -10.84 -8.50
C ASN A 40 6.76 -10.55 -9.95
N GLY A 41 5.81 -10.16 -10.82
CA GLY A 41 6.08 -9.80 -12.21
C GLY A 41 6.78 -8.46 -12.40
N TYR A 42 6.99 -7.67 -11.33
CA TYR A 42 7.70 -6.39 -11.38
C TYR A 42 8.89 -6.36 -10.41
N GLN A 43 9.99 -5.73 -10.85
CA GLN A 43 11.08 -5.28 -10.00
C GLN A 43 10.90 -3.80 -9.70
N LEU A 44 10.89 -3.41 -8.42
CA LEU A 44 10.89 -2.00 -8.02
C LEU A 44 12.33 -1.52 -7.85
N ASP A 45 12.66 -0.44 -8.54
CA ASP A 45 13.90 0.31 -8.36
C ASP A 45 13.55 1.74 -7.95
N ILE A 46 14.18 2.24 -6.87
CA ILE A 46 14.05 3.62 -6.41
C ILE A 46 15.44 4.25 -6.42
N ASN A 47 15.64 5.31 -7.18
CA ASN A 47 16.96 5.93 -7.39
C ASN A 47 18.06 4.90 -7.70
N ASN A 48 17.77 3.98 -8.62
CA ASN A 48 18.64 2.86 -9.04
C ASN A 48 18.97 1.81 -7.96
N LYS A 49 18.30 1.84 -6.80
CA LYS A 49 18.41 0.79 -5.78
C LYS A 49 17.22 -0.16 -5.88
N LYS A 50 17.50 -1.46 -5.93
CA LYS A 50 16.49 -2.52 -6.04
C LYS A 50 15.80 -2.78 -4.71
N TYR A 51 14.49 -2.99 -4.77
CA TYR A 51 13.65 -3.37 -3.64
C TYR A 51 12.76 -4.55 -4.02
N ASP A 52 12.71 -5.55 -3.15
CA ASP A 52 11.91 -6.77 -3.33
C ASP A 52 10.70 -6.77 -2.38
N ASN A 53 9.70 -7.60 -2.69
CA ASN A 53 8.52 -7.83 -1.83
C ASN A 53 7.75 -6.55 -1.41
N CYS A 54 7.69 -5.57 -2.32
CA CYS A 54 7.09 -4.26 -2.08
C CYS A 54 6.04 -3.85 -3.13
N VAL A 55 5.81 -4.69 -4.17
CA VAL A 55 4.78 -4.47 -5.18
C VAL A 55 3.64 -5.45 -4.96
N PHE A 56 2.42 -4.93 -4.92
CA PHE A 56 1.20 -5.72 -4.73
C PHE A 56 0.19 -5.37 -5.82
N LYS A 57 -0.77 -6.27 -6.06
CA LYS A 57 -1.81 -6.06 -7.06
C LYS A 57 -3.19 -6.00 -6.44
N SER A 58 -3.99 -5.06 -6.95
CA SER A 58 -5.41 -4.95 -6.66
C SER A 58 -6.19 -4.89 -7.97
N THR A 59 -7.24 -5.71 -8.10
CA THR A 59 -7.97 -5.87 -9.37
C THR A 59 -9.46 -5.55 -9.31
N GLU A 60 -9.98 -5.25 -8.12
CA GLU A 60 -11.41 -5.00 -7.91
C GLU A 60 -11.67 -4.16 -6.65
N SER A 61 -12.83 -3.51 -6.60
CA SER A 61 -13.35 -2.82 -5.41
C SER A 61 -13.88 -3.80 -4.35
N PHE A 62 -14.08 -3.32 -3.12
CA PHE A 62 -14.61 -4.12 -2.01
C PHE A 62 -16.03 -4.66 -2.27
N ASP A 63 -16.88 -3.86 -2.92
CA ASP A 63 -18.23 -4.26 -3.33
C ASP A 63 -18.25 -5.20 -4.55
N LYS A 64 -17.07 -5.49 -5.14
CA LYS A 64 -16.87 -6.32 -6.35
C LYS A 64 -17.58 -5.80 -7.61
N LYS A 65 -18.11 -4.57 -7.59
CA LYS A 65 -18.82 -3.97 -8.74
C LYS A 65 -17.87 -3.32 -9.74
N ARG A 66 -16.73 -2.82 -9.28
CA ARG A 66 -15.73 -2.16 -10.12
C ARG A 66 -14.49 -3.04 -10.26
N LYS A 67 -14.00 -3.13 -11.49
CA LYS A 67 -12.71 -3.73 -11.81
C LYS A 67 -11.72 -2.61 -12.07
N HIS A 68 -10.46 -2.87 -11.74
CA HIS A 68 -9.36 -1.95 -11.97
C HIS A 68 -8.06 -2.76 -12.06
N ASN A 69 -6.95 -2.11 -12.40
CA ASN A 69 -5.66 -2.74 -12.48
C ASN A 69 -4.62 -1.87 -11.79
N PHE A 70 -4.52 -2.02 -10.48
CA PHE A 70 -3.63 -1.21 -9.66
C PHE A 70 -2.40 -2.01 -9.26
N LEU A 71 -1.24 -1.38 -9.40
CA LEU A 71 -0.05 -1.76 -8.66
C LEU A 71 0.04 -0.89 -7.41
N ILE A 72 0.17 -1.52 -6.26
CA ILE A 72 0.33 -0.86 -4.97
C ILE A 72 1.80 -1.03 -4.56
N LEU A 73 2.53 0.09 -4.48
CA LEU A 73 3.89 0.13 -3.99
C LEU A 73 3.85 0.44 -2.51
N TYR A 74 4.24 -0.53 -1.70
CA TYR A 74 4.30 -0.39 -0.25
C TYR A 74 5.72 0.02 0.16
N LEU A 75 5.88 1.31 0.43
CA LEU A 75 7.15 1.97 0.68
C LEU A 75 7.46 2.12 2.17
N ARG A 76 6.48 1.95 3.07
CA ARG A 76 6.62 2.15 4.53
C ARG A 76 7.81 1.41 5.15
N ASP A 77 8.02 0.16 4.76
CA ASP A 77 9.10 -0.66 5.32
C ASP A 77 10.45 -0.42 4.62
N LEU A 78 10.49 0.49 3.64
CA LEU A 78 11.70 0.86 2.94
C LEU A 78 12.32 2.06 3.67
N ASP A 79 13.62 1.99 3.98
CA ASP A 79 14.37 3.12 4.53
C ASP A 79 14.60 4.18 3.42
N ILE A 80 13.52 4.85 3.02
CA ILE A 80 13.49 5.91 2.00
C ILE A 80 12.75 7.13 2.54
N LYS A 81 13.20 8.32 2.14
CA LYS A 81 12.62 9.60 2.58
C LYS A 81 11.50 10.06 1.64
N SER A 82 10.45 9.26 1.52
CA SER A 82 9.27 9.55 0.69
C SER A 82 8.20 10.31 1.48
N ASN A 83 7.50 11.25 0.85
CA ASN A 83 6.32 11.90 1.46
C ASN A 83 5.12 10.94 1.59
N PHE A 84 5.15 9.84 0.83
CA PHE A 84 4.06 8.88 0.76
C PHE A 84 4.59 7.48 1.01
N GLU A 85 3.99 6.80 1.96
CA GLU A 85 4.35 5.43 2.35
C GLU A 85 3.70 4.38 1.45
N ILE A 86 2.63 4.74 0.74
CA ILE A 86 1.92 3.87 -0.19
C ILE A 86 1.61 4.66 -1.45
N ILE A 87 2.08 4.14 -2.59
CA ILE A 87 1.83 4.69 -3.92
C ILE A 87 0.95 3.72 -4.69
N VAL A 88 -0.01 4.26 -5.42
CA VAL A 88 -0.89 3.52 -6.31
C VAL A 88 -0.54 3.90 -7.74
N VAL A 89 -0.26 2.92 -8.58
CA VAL A 89 -0.13 3.09 -10.03
C VAL A 89 -1.37 2.48 -10.67
N ASN A 90 -2.25 3.32 -11.19
CA ASN A 90 -3.41 2.90 -11.96
C ASN A 90 -2.98 2.64 -13.41
N LEU A 91 -2.93 1.36 -13.80
CA LEU A 91 -2.50 0.97 -15.15
C LEU A 91 -3.57 1.24 -16.22
N ASP A 92 -4.84 1.33 -15.83
CA ASP A 92 -5.94 1.53 -16.76
C ASP A 92 -6.05 3.03 -17.14
N GLU A 93 -6.01 3.91 -16.14
CA GLU A 93 -6.09 5.37 -16.34
C GLU A 93 -4.72 6.00 -16.60
N LYS A 94 -3.63 5.25 -16.43
CA LYS A 94 -2.24 5.73 -16.53
C LYS A 94 -1.98 6.92 -15.62
N VAL A 95 -2.27 6.74 -14.33
CA VAL A 95 -2.12 7.76 -13.28
C VAL A 95 -1.37 7.17 -12.09
N VAL A 96 -0.56 8.00 -11.45
CA VAL A 96 0.05 7.69 -10.15
C VAL A 96 -0.65 8.50 -9.07
N GLY A 97 -0.97 7.84 -7.98
CA GLY A 97 -1.60 8.44 -6.83
C GLY A 97 -1.01 7.97 -5.52
N TYR A 98 -1.52 8.56 -4.45
CA TYR A 98 -1.25 8.15 -3.08
C TYR A 98 -2.56 7.83 -2.39
N THR A 99 -2.46 7.13 -1.28
CA THR A 99 -3.60 6.71 -0.47
C THR A 99 -3.35 7.08 0.99
N CYS A 100 -4.33 6.77 1.83
CA CYS A 100 -4.21 6.87 3.26
C CYS A 100 -3.00 6.07 3.77
N GLY A 101 -2.06 6.77 4.40
CA GLY A 101 -0.87 6.20 5.05
C GLY A 101 -1.07 5.77 6.49
N SER A 102 -2.30 5.55 6.97
CA SER A 102 -2.51 4.99 8.32
C SER A 102 -2.24 3.48 8.33
N PHE A 103 -1.86 2.92 9.48
CA PHE A 103 -1.85 1.47 9.73
C PHE A 103 -3.25 0.84 9.63
N ASP A 104 -4.32 1.62 9.75
CA ASP A 104 -5.71 1.16 9.53
C ASP A 104 -6.05 0.99 8.05
N CYS A 105 -5.29 1.65 7.17
CA CYS A 105 -5.50 1.65 5.72
C CYS A 105 -4.67 0.55 5.05
N TYR A 106 -3.38 0.52 5.36
CA TYR A 106 -2.46 -0.50 4.91
C TYR A 106 -1.50 -0.89 6.02
N ASP A 107 -1.25 -2.19 6.13
CA ASP A 107 -0.18 -2.71 6.98
C ASP A 107 0.27 -4.08 6.51
N LYS A 108 1.54 -4.40 6.77
CA LYS A 108 2.05 -5.76 6.61
C LYS A 108 1.89 -6.54 7.91
N VAL A 109 1.28 -7.72 7.77
CA VAL A 109 1.12 -8.71 8.85
C VAL A 109 1.63 -10.04 8.31
N PHE A 110 2.68 -10.59 8.92
CA PHE A 110 3.34 -11.83 8.49
C PHE A 110 3.69 -11.88 6.98
N GLY A 111 4.20 -10.76 6.44
CA GLY A 111 4.61 -10.64 5.03
C GLY A 111 3.46 -10.42 4.04
N SER A 112 2.20 -10.54 4.47
CA SER A 112 1.02 -10.23 3.66
C SER A 112 0.64 -8.76 3.82
N LEU A 113 0.34 -8.08 2.72
CA LEU A 113 -0.17 -6.70 2.77
C LEU A 113 -1.68 -6.72 2.93
N PHE A 114 -2.15 -6.13 4.02
CA PHE A 114 -3.56 -5.89 4.27
C PHE A 114 -3.95 -4.51 3.74
N GLN A 115 -5.15 -4.41 3.21
CA GLN A 115 -5.77 -3.17 2.74
C GLN A 115 -7.18 -3.09 3.31
N SER A 116 -7.56 -1.98 3.94
CA SER A 116 -8.97 -1.72 4.30
C SER A 116 -9.75 -1.09 3.15
N ASP A 117 -11.08 -1.03 3.26
CA ASP A 117 -11.92 -0.37 2.25
C ASP A 117 -11.51 1.10 2.04
N MET A 118 -11.22 1.82 3.12
CA MET A 118 -10.74 3.20 3.05
C MET A 118 -9.39 3.31 2.35
N GLY A 119 -8.48 2.35 2.55
CA GLY A 119 -7.21 2.26 1.82
C GLY A 119 -7.37 1.91 0.33
N SER A 120 -8.56 1.55 -0.14
CA SER A 120 -8.79 1.28 -1.57
C SER A 120 -8.96 2.52 -2.43
N PHE A 121 -9.20 3.66 -1.80
CA PHE A 121 -9.29 4.95 -2.48
C PHE A 121 -7.92 5.60 -2.59
N TYR A 122 -7.69 6.29 -3.69
CA TYR A 122 -6.47 7.03 -3.94
C TYR A 122 -6.79 8.42 -4.47
N THR A 123 -5.86 9.35 -4.29
CA THR A 123 -5.89 10.68 -4.92
C THR A 123 -4.72 10.77 -5.88
N PRO A 124 -4.92 11.19 -7.15
CA PRO A 124 -3.81 11.40 -8.07
C PRO A 124 -2.78 12.38 -7.49
N LEU A 125 -1.50 12.12 -7.75
CA LEU A 125 -0.43 13.04 -7.34
C LEU A 125 -0.47 14.35 -8.13
N GLU A 126 -0.94 14.30 -9.37
CA GLU A 126 -1.02 15.45 -10.27
C GLU A 126 -2.26 16.33 -10.05
N ASP A 127 -3.23 15.87 -9.24
CA ASP A 127 -4.42 16.67 -8.90
C ASP A 127 -4.00 17.88 -8.06
N ASP A 128 -4.31 19.09 -8.54
CA ASP A 128 -3.96 20.37 -7.93
C ASP A 128 -4.99 20.85 -6.89
N ALA A 129 -6.21 20.32 -6.93
CA ALA A 129 -7.30 20.70 -6.05
C ALA A 129 -7.35 19.85 -4.77
N LYS A 130 -7.07 18.55 -4.90
CA LYS A 130 -7.15 17.55 -3.80
C LYS A 130 -5.81 16.86 -3.52
N GLY A 131 -4.91 16.84 -4.50
CA GLY A 131 -3.59 16.23 -4.40
C GLY A 131 -2.49 17.27 -4.17
N PRO A 132 -1.22 16.85 -4.28
CA PRO A 132 -0.07 17.73 -4.14
C PRO A 132 0.25 18.55 -5.40
N GLY A 133 -0.47 18.39 -6.52
CA GLY A 133 -0.17 19.05 -7.79
C GLY A 133 1.23 18.73 -8.34
N PHE A 134 1.73 17.52 -8.09
CA PHE A 134 3.10 17.10 -8.42
C PHE A 134 3.12 16.40 -9.79
N ASP A 135 3.86 16.96 -10.76
CA ASP A 135 4.10 16.33 -12.07
C ASP A 135 4.94 15.06 -11.92
N THR A 136 4.32 13.89 -12.12
CA THR A 136 4.96 12.58 -11.95
C THR A 136 5.83 12.20 -13.15
N GLN A 137 5.65 12.86 -14.30
CA GLN A 137 6.28 12.50 -15.58
C GLN A 137 6.12 11.02 -15.93
N LEU A 138 4.96 10.44 -15.59
CA LEU A 138 4.68 9.03 -15.78
C LEU A 138 4.84 8.62 -17.25
N LYS A 139 5.68 7.62 -17.47
CA LYS A 139 5.87 6.95 -18.76
C LYS A 139 5.62 5.45 -18.58
N MET A 140 4.72 4.91 -19.39
CA MET A 140 4.40 3.49 -19.42
C MET A 140 4.75 2.93 -20.80
N GLU A 141 5.83 2.18 -20.86
CA GLU A 141 6.31 1.46 -22.05
C GLU A 141 6.21 -0.05 -21.80
N ASN A 142 6.16 -0.87 -22.86
CA ASN A 142 5.77 -2.30 -22.80
C ASN A 142 6.26 -3.11 -21.57
N LYS A 143 7.49 -2.88 -21.10
CA LYS A 143 8.08 -3.59 -19.95
C LYS A 143 8.52 -2.67 -18.81
N LYS A 144 8.20 -1.38 -18.86
CA LYS A 144 8.71 -0.38 -17.91
C LYS A 144 7.65 0.64 -17.56
N ILE A 145 7.52 0.93 -16.27
CA ILE A 145 6.75 2.06 -15.75
C ILE A 145 7.74 2.95 -15.01
N ASP A 146 7.93 4.16 -15.52
CA ASP A 146 8.90 5.14 -15.03
C ASP A 146 8.14 6.40 -14.59
N PHE A 147 8.40 6.87 -13.37
CA PHE A 147 7.78 8.09 -12.85
C PHE A 147 8.58 8.63 -11.66
N TYR A 148 8.15 9.78 -11.17
CA TYR A 148 8.69 10.41 -9.98
C TYR A 148 7.62 10.56 -8.89
N ILE A 149 8.07 10.55 -7.64
CA ILE A 149 7.27 10.93 -6.47
C ILE A 149 8.02 11.98 -5.64
N PRO A 150 7.33 12.82 -4.86
CA PRO A 150 8.00 13.79 -4.00
C PRO A 150 8.62 13.14 -2.75
N SER A 151 9.74 13.69 -2.31
CA SER A 151 10.49 13.27 -1.13
C SER A 151 10.37 14.28 0.03
N GLU A 152 10.65 13.84 1.25
CA GLU A 152 10.68 14.71 2.45
C GLU A 152 11.74 15.80 2.32
N ARG A 153 12.76 15.57 1.49
CA ARG A 153 13.87 16.49 1.23
C ARG A 153 13.57 17.49 0.11
N LYS A 154 12.32 17.54 -0.38
CA LYS A 154 11.92 18.33 -1.57
C LYS A 154 12.67 17.93 -2.85
N GLU A 155 13.16 16.69 -2.89
CA GLU A 155 13.77 16.08 -4.06
C GLU A 155 12.72 15.23 -4.79
N ARG A 156 13.01 14.85 -6.04
CA ARG A 156 12.22 13.89 -6.80
C ARG A 156 12.83 12.50 -6.59
N LEU A 157 12.05 11.55 -6.07
CA LEU A 157 12.46 10.15 -6.06
C LEU A 157 12.09 9.53 -7.40
N HIS A 158 13.07 9.00 -8.11
CA HIS A 158 12.85 8.26 -9.35
C HIS A 158 12.37 6.86 -9.02
N ILE A 159 11.22 6.47 -9.57
CA ILE A 159 10.61 5.16 -9.44
C ILE A 159 10.62 4.49 -10.80
N LEU A 160 11.18 3.28 -10.85
CA LEU A 160 11.16 2.43 -12.03
C LEU A 160 10.62 1.05 -11.65
N LEU A 161 9.54 0.63 -12.32
CA LEU A 161 9.02 -0.73 -12.28
C LEU A 161 9.39 -1.44 -13.59
N SER A 162 10.25 -2.44 -13.51
CA SER A 162 10.63 -3.26 -14.66
C SER A 162 9.91 -4.60 -14.62
N LYS A 163 9.21 -4.96 -15.69
CA LYS A 163 8.54 -6.27 -15.81
C LYS A 163 9.60 -7.38 -15.97
N LYS A 164 9.53 -8.41 -15.13
CA LYS A 164 10.42 -9.58 -15.18
C LYS A 164 10.10 -10.51 -16.35
#